data_AF-A0A3D3CFH1-F1
#
_entry.id   AF-A0A3D3CFH1-F1
#
_cell.length_a   1.000
_cell.length_b   1.000
_cell.length_c   1.000
_cell.angle_alpha   90.00
_cell.angle_beta   90.00
_cell.angle_gamma   90.00
#
_symmetry.space_group_name_H-M   'P 1'
#
loop_
_entity.id
_entity.type
_entity.pdbx_description
1 polymer ?
#
loop_
_entity_poly.entity_id
_entity_poly.type
_entity_poly.pdbx_seq_one_letter_code
_entity_poly.pdbx_strand_id
1 'polypeptide(L)' 'RHKFGIMVSERSGETEDPILSDVTVGINAGQIKTGATRSERTVKYNRLLEIEHELGDAALYAGRMYTNPF' A
#
# COMPACT_ATOMS: atom_id res chain seq x y z
N ARG A 1 12.47 17.33 8.39
CA ARG A 1 11.48 16.78 7.43
C ARG A 1 10.11 17.39 7.74
N HIS A 2 9.35 17.85 6.75
CA HIS A 2 8.16 18.71 6.93
C HIS A 2 6.89 18.02 7.49
N LYS A 3 6.98 16.78 7.98
CA LYS A 3 5.87 15.99 8.58
C LYS A 3 4.62 15.84 7.69
N PHE A 4 4.79 15.82 6.37
CA PHE A 4 3.71 15.46 5.46
C PHE A 4 3.54 13.93 5.40
N GLY A 5 2.30 13.48 5.41
CA GLY A 5 1.97 12.09 5.05
C GLY A 5 2.19 11.84 3.56
N ILE A 6 2.42 10.59 3.20
CA ILE A 6 2.65 10.16 1.82
C ILE A 6 1.53 9.19 1.45
N MET A 7 0.78 9.49 0.39
CA MET A 7 -0.20 8.56 -0.19
C MET A 7 0.31 8.07 -1.53
N VAL A 8 0.67 6.78 -1.59
CA VAL A 8 0.98 6.13 -2.87
C VAL A 8 -0.32 5.97 -3.65
N SER A 9 -0.30 6.23 -4.96
CA SER A 9 -1.51 6.21 -5.77
C SER A 9 -1.27 5.53 -7.11
N GLU A 10 -2.22 4.70 -7.53
CA GLU A 10 -2.32 4.21 -8.90
C GLU A 10 -2.64 5.34 -9.88
N ARG A 11 -2.47 5.05 -11.17
CA ARG A 11 -2.91 5.90 -12.28
C ARG A 11 -4.19 5.35 -12.91
N SER A 12 -4.85 6.16 -13.75
CA SER A 12 -6.10 5.78 -14.40
C SER A 12 -5.95 4.66 -15.43
N GLY A 13 -4.77 4.54 -16.06
CA GLY A 13 -4.41 3.47 -16.97
C GLY A 13 -3.30 2.63 -16.36
N GLU A 14 -3.70 1.66 -15.53
CA GLU A 14 -2.79 0.86 -14.73
C GLU A 14 -2.61 -0.55 -15.31
N THR A 15 -1.54 -1.23 -14.91
CA THR A 15 -1.26 -2.61 -15.30
C THR A 15 -1.47 -3.57 -14.12
N GLU A 16 -1.38 -4.87 -14.39
CA GLU A 16 -1.42 -5.90 -13.34
C GLU A 16 -0.15 -5.99 -12.48
N ASP A 17 0.82 -5.10 -12.69
CA ASP A 17 1.99 -5.00 -11.83
C ASP A 17 1.59 -4.46 -10.44
N PRO A 18 1.86 -5.19 -9.33
CA PRO A 18 1.51 -4.75 -8.00
C PRO A 18 2.60 -3.92 -7.30
N ILE A 19 3.66 -3.46 -8.00
CA ILE A 19 4.82 -2.75 -7.41
C ILE A 19 4.46 -1.62 -6.43
N LEU A 20 3.33 -0.93 -6.61
CA LEU A 20 2.89 0.13 -5.71
C LEU A 20 2.61 -0.38 -4.28
N SER A 21 2.21 -1.63 -4.12
CA SER A 21 2.01 -2.26 -2.81
C SER A 21 3.33 -2.45 -2.08
N ASP A 22 4.34 -3.03 -2.74
CA ASP A 22 5.68 -3.20 -2.19
C ASP A 22 6.33 -1.85 -1.87
N VAL A 23 6.19 -0.83 -2.75
CA VAL A 23 6.70 0.53 -2.50
C VAL A 23 6.02 1.16 -1.29
N THR A 24 4.69 0.99 -1.14
CA THR A 24 3.92 1.54 -0.01
C THR A 24 4.43 1.01 1.32
N VAL A 25 4.65 -0.30 1.41
CA VAL A 25 5.18 -0.96 2.61
C VAL A 25 6.64 -0.59 2.82
N GLY A 26 7.48 -0.64 1.78
CA GLY A 26 8.92 -0.37 1.88
C GLY A 26 9.28 1.04 2.33
N ILE A 27 8.45 2.06 2.03
CA ILE A 27 8.66 3.43 2.50
C ILE A 27 7.89 3.78 3.78
N ASN A 28 7.14 2.82 4.35
CA ASN A 28 6.22 3.05 5.46
C ASN A 28 5.27 4.22 5.19
N ALA A 29 4.62 4.25 4.01
CA ALA A 29 3.71 5.33 3.64
C ALA A 29 2.45 5.37 4.54
N GLY A 30 1.99 4.21 4.99
CA GLY A 30 0.80 4.04 5.82
C GLY A 30 -0.54 4.14 5.08
N GLN A 31 -0.52 4.54 3.81
CA GLN A 31 -1.72 4.76 3.00
C GLN A 31 -1.41 4.60 1.51
N ILE A 32 -2.33 3.92 0.82
CA ILE A 32 -2.31 3.68 -0.63
C ILE A 32 -3.71 3.89 -1.20
N LYS A 33 -3.79 4.48 -2.38
CA LYS A 33 -4.99 4.61 -3.18
C LYS A 33 -4.85 3.81 -4.47
N THR A 34 -5.49 2.65 -4.51
CA THR A 34 -5.59 1.81 -5.70
C THR A 34 -7.03 1.28 -5.74
N GLY A 35 -7.82 1.51 -6.80
CA GLY A 35 -9.26 1.19 -6.78
C GLY A 35 -9.55 -0.31 -6.67
N ALA A 36 -10.82 -0.75 -6.71
CA ALA A 36 -11.15 -2.14 -6.32
C ALA A 36 -11.81 -3.02 -7.39
N THR A 37 -12.45 -2.48 -8.43
CA THR A 37 -13.40 -3.26 -9.26
C THR A 37 -12.81 -3.82 -10.56
N ARG A 38 -11.48 -3.86 -10.72
CA ARG A 38 -10.80 -4.37 -11.93
C ARG A 38 -9.49 -5.08 -11.57
N SER A 39 -9.05 -6.04 -12.38
CA SER A 39 -7.93 -6.93 -12.04
C SER A 39 -6.62 -6.17 -11.82
N GLU A 40 -6.36 -5.15 -12.63
CA GLU A 40 -5.19 -4.26 -12.51
C GLU A 40 -5.12 -3.52 -11.18
N ARG A 41 -6.22 -3.48 -10.44
CA ARG A 41 -6.33 -2.83 -9.14
C ARG A 41 -6.44 -3.82 -7.98
N THR A 42 -7.24 -4.89 -8.14
CA THR A 42 -7.33 -5.96 -7.13
C THR A 42 -6.00 -6.65 -6.88
N VAL A 43 -5.14 -6.76 -7.89
CA VAL A 43 -3.81 -7.36 -7.74
C VAL A 43 -2.95 -6.63 -6.70
N LYS A 44 -3.08 -5.31 -6.58
CA LYS A 44 -2.34 -4.50 -5.58
C LYS A 44 -2.86 -4.78 -4.17
N TYR A 45 -4.17 -4.94 -3.99
CA TYR A 45 -4.74 -5.38 -2.71
C TYR A 45 -4.33 -6.80 -2.34
N ASN A 46 -4.36 -7.73 -3.29
CA ASN A 46 -3.89 -9.11 -3.06
C ASN A 46 -2.42 -9.12 -2.66
N ARG A 47 -1.57 -8.32 -3.33
CA ARG A 47 -0.17 -8.18 -2.96
C ARG A 47 0.02 -7.63 -1.55
N LEU A 48 -0.82 -6.70 -1.09
CA LEU A 48 -0.77 -6.23 0.31
C LEU A 48 -1.07 -7.35 1.31
N LEU A 49 -2.04 -8.22 1.01
CA LEU A 49 -2.37 -9.38 1.85
C LEU A 49 -1.23 -10.42 1.83
N GLU A 50 -0.58 -10.62 0.68
CA GLU A 50 0.61 -11.47 0.58
C GLU A 50 1.76 -10.91 1.41
N ILE A 51 2.06 -9.61 1.31
CA ILE A 51 3.11 -8.96 2.12
C ILE A 51 2.79 -9.05 3.62
N GLU A 52 1.52 -8.83 4.01
CA GLU A 52 1.09 -8.99 5.40
C GLU A 52 1.35 -10.43 5.88
N HIS A 53 1.03 -11.43 5.05
CA HIS A 53 1.29 -12.83 5.36
C HIS A 53 2.78 -13.16 5.44
N GLU A 54 3.60 -12.62 4.52
CA GLU A 54 5.06 -12.79 4.50
C GLU A 54 5.74 -12.19 5.74
N LEU A 55 5.25 -11.05 6.23
CA LEU A 55 5.79 -10.36 7.40
C LEU A 55 5.35 -11.01 8.73
N GLY A 56 4.20 -11.68 8.76
CA GLY A 56 3.68 -12.33 9.97
C GLY A 56 3.58 -11.37 11.15
N ASP A 57 4.17 -11.73 12.29
CA ASP A 57 4.14 -10.92 13.52
C ASP A 57 4.83 -9.55 13.40
N ALA A 58 5.64 -9.35 12.36
CA ALA A 58 6.27 -8.05 12.08
C ALA A 58 5.33 -7.09 11.33
N ALA A 59 4.21 -7.57 10.79
CA ALA A 59 3.25 -6.74 10.07
C ALA A 59 2.49 -5.82 11.03
N LEU A 60 2.42 -4.53 10.69
CA LEU A 60 1.68 -3.54 11.47
C LEU A 60 0.77 -2.72 10.57
N TYR A 61 -0.53 -2.75 10.85
CA TYR A 61 -1.52 -1.95 10.15
C TYR A 61 -1.52 -0.51 10.67
N ALA A 62 -1.33 0.47 9.78
CA ALA A 62 -1.25 1.88 10.15
C ALA A 62 -2.54 2.44 10.81
N GLY A 63 -3.72 1.92 10.42
CA GLY A 63 -5.01 2.30 11.00
C GLY A 63 -5.22 3.82 11.08
N ARG A 64 -5.53 4.32 12.28
CA ARG A 64 -5.76 5.77 12.51
C ARG A 64 -4.50 6.62 12.37
N MET A 65 -3.31 6.01 12.38
CA MET A 65 -2.01 6.67 12.27
C MET A 65 -1.51 6.76 10.82
N TYR A 66 -2.38 6.57 9.82
CA TYR A 66 -2.02 6.51 8.39
C TYR A 66 -1.21 7.70 7.85
N THR A 67 -1.21 8.87 8.52
CA THR A 67 -0.42 10.06 8.11
C THR A 67 1.00 10.08 8.68
N ASN A 68 1.26 9.33 9.76
CA ASN A 68 2.57 9.18 10.39
C ASN A 68 2.66 7.80 11.07
N PRO A 69 2.78 6.72 10.27
CA PRO A 69 2.95 5.37 10.78
C PRO A 69 4.38 5.19 11.31
N PHE A 70 4.48 4.78 12.58
CA PHE A 70 5.72 4.49 13.32
C PHE A 70 6.63 5.70 13.61
#